data_AF-A0A7J2Y8Z5-F1
#
_entry.id   AF-A0A7J2Y8Z5-F1
#
_cell.length_a   1.000
_cell.length_b   1.000
_cell.length_c   1.000
_cell.angle_alpha   90.00
_cell.angle_beta   90.00
_cell.angle_gamma   90.00
#
_symmetry.space_group_name_H-M   'P 1'
#
loop_
_entity.id
_entity.type
_entity.pdbx_description
1 polymer ?
#
loop_
_entity_poly.entity_id
_entity_poly.type
_entity_poly.pdbx_seq_one_letter_code
_entity_poly.pdbx_strand_id
1 'polypeptide(L)'
;MAGSNGAAWAYVHGWRMLFAFLGVALVILGIGFLLVLGAGPEGAFGASILLALAVFLVLFAVLLFVPRIVRRGAQTYRLVAERPPEEVEEMVRTVIEERGYRVLVEAVPSRSGHPTKIVSVDGQPVRFVLTPIVRRLRRKEPPGATDVLQIGVTGESDPAAKDLRDLVTSRLVPPPEGSG
;
A
#
# COMPACT_ATOMS: atom_id res chain seq x y z
N MET A 1 27.44 -7.69 -12.78
CA MET A 1 26.77 -6.73 -13.69
C MET A 1 25.52 -6.24 -12.97
N ALA A 2 25.61 -5.09 -12.31
CA ALA A 2 24.53 -4.50 -11.54
C ALA A 2 23.58 -3.78 -12.51
N GLY A 3 22.38 -4.32 -12.68
CA GLY A 3 21.34 -3.69 -13.50
C GLY A 3 20.80 -2.45 -12.79
N SER A 4 20.85 -1.31 -13.49
CA SER A 4 20.11 -0.09 -13.16
C SER A 4 18.61 -0.37 -13.29
N ASN A 5 18.02 -0.91 -12.22
CA ASN A 5 16.57 -0.96 -12.07
C ASN A 5 16.12 0.47 -11.78
N GLY A 6 15.74 1.23 -12.81
CA GLY A 6 15.00 2.47 -12.64
C GLY A 6 13.87 2.22 -11.65
N ALA A 7 13.84 2.98 -10.55
CA ALA A 7 12.93 2.71 -9.45
C ALA A 7 11.49 2.92 -9.94
N ALA A 8 10.83 1.80 -10.28
CA ALA A 8 9.48 1.79 -10.81
C ALA A 8 8.49 1.70 -9.65
N TRP A 9 7.40 2.46 -9.73
CA TRP A 9 6.31 2.36 -8.78
C TRP A 9 5.71 0.95 -8.82
N ALA A 10 5.81 0.24 -7.71
CA ALA A 10 5.11 -1.01 -7.50
C ALA A 10 3.64 -0.72 -7.20
N TYR A 11 2.75 -1.18 -8.07
CA TYR A 11 1.32 -1.12 -7.86
C TYR A 11 0.89 -2.13 -6.80
N VAL A 12 0.24 -1.65 -5.74
CA VAL A 12 -0.30 -2.49 -4.67
C VAL A 12 -1.82 -2.40 -4.71
N HIS A 13 -2.45 -3.42 -5.28
CA HIS A 13 -3.91 -3.53 -5.37
C HIS A 13 -4.49 -4.19 -4.10
N GLY A 14 -5.00 -3.39 -3.17
CA GLY A 14 -5.63 -3.89 -1.94
C GLY A 14 -6.84 -4.79 -2.21
N TRP A 15 -7.57 -4.51 -3.30
CA TRP A 15 -8.69 -5.32 -3.77
C TRP A 15 -8.31 -6.73 -4.19
N ARG A 16 -7.12 -6.95 -4.78
CA ARG A 16 -6.70 -8.30 -5.21
C ARG A 16 -6.60 -9.25 -4.03
N MET A 17 -6.07 -8.76 -2.89
CA MET A 17 -6.00 -9.57 -1.68
C MET A 17 -7.40 -9.82 -1.10
N LEU A 18 -8.27 -8.82 -1.05
CA LEU A 18 -9.65 -8.98 -0.58
C LEU A 18 -10.42 -10.01 -1.42
N PHE A 19 -10.36 -9.92 -2.75
CA PHE A 19 -11.00 -10.88 -3.66
C PHE A 19 -10.42 -12.29 -3.53
N ALA A 20 -9.11 -12.44 -3.31
CA ALA A 20 -8.52 -13.74 -3.05
C ALA A 20 -9.09 -14.39 -1.77
N PHE A 21 -9.19 -13.62 -0.67
CA PHE A 21 -9.81 -14.11 0.56
C PHE A 21 -11.29 -14.46 0.38
N LEU A 22 -12.04 -13.61 -0.33
CA LEU A 22 -13.45 -13.87 -0.61
C LEU A 22 -13.65 -15.10 -1.49
N GLY A 23 -12.79 -15.30 -2.50
CA GLY A 23 -12.80 -16.48 -3.36
C GLY A 23 -12.56 -17.77 -2.56
N VAL A 24 -11.57 -17.77 -1.67
CA VAL A 24 -11.31 -18.92 -0.79
C VAL A 24 -12.50 -19.20 0.12
N ALA A 25 -13.13 -18.16 0.69
CA ALA A 25 -14.31 -18.33 1.53
C ALA A 25 -15.49 -18.94 0.75
N LEU A 26 -15.72 -18.50 -0.49
CA LEU A 26 -16.76 -19.05 -1.38
C LEU A 26 -16.49 -20.52 -1.75
N VAL A 27 -15.24 -20.89 -2.00
CA VAL A 27 -14.86 -22.29 -2.27
C VAL A 27 -15.15 -23.16 -1.05
N ILE A 28 -14.75 -22.74 0.15
CA ILE A 28 -15.02 -23.47 1.41
C ILE A 28 -16.53 -23.63 1.62
N LEU A 29 -17.30 -22.57 1.37
CA LEU A 29 -18.76 -22.60 1.49
C LEU A 29 -19.39 -23.57 0.48
N GLY A 30 -18.91 -23.59 -0.77
CA GLY A 30 -19.35 -24.52 -1.80
C GLY A 30 -19.05 -25.98 -1.45
N ILE A 31 -17.86 -26.27 -0.90
CA ILE A 31 -17.50 -27.61 -0.42
C ILE A 31 -18.43 -28.05 0.73
N GLY A 32 -18.70 -27.14 1.67
CA GLY A 32 -19.64 -27.42 2.77
C GLY A 32 -21.04 -27.76 2.26
N PHE A 33 -21.54 -27.01 1.28
CA PHE A 33 -22.85 -27.27 0.68
C PHE A 33 -22.90 -28.63 -0.04
N LEU A 34 -21.87 -28.98 -0.80
CA LEU A 34 -21.77 -30.28 -1.48
C LEU A 34 -21.73 -31.46 -0.49
N LEU A 35 -21.07 -31.29 0.67
CA LEU A 35 -21.06 -32.31 1.73
C LEU A 35 -22.45 -32.57 2.32
N VAL A 36 -23.25 -31.53 2.55
CA VAL A 36 -24.64 -31.68 3.02
C VAL A 36 -25.50 -32.42 2.00
N LEU A 37 -25.36 -32.06 0.72
CA LEU A 37 -26.13 -32.69 -0.36
C LEU A 37 -25.73 -34.16 -0.61
N GLY A 38 -24.45 -34.49 -0.48
CA GLY A 38 -23.93 -35.83 -0.78
C GLY A 38 -23.98 -36.82 0.38
N ALA A 39 -23.72 -36.36 1.61
CA ALA A 39 -23.62 -37.23 2.80
C ALA A 39 -24.82 -37.11 3.75
N GLY A 40 -25.81 -36.28 3.43
CA GLY A 40 -27.03 -36.14 4.22
C GLY A 40 -26.74 -35.65 5.66
N PRO A 41 -27.51 -36.11 6.67
CA PRO A 41 -27.40 -35.64 8.05
C PRO A 41 -26.00 -35.86 8.68
N GLU A 42 -25.27 -36.90 8.26
CA GLU A 42 -23.93 -37.19 8.76
C GLU A 42 -22.90 -36.16 8.24
N GLY A 43 -23.10 -35.63 7.04
CA GLY A 43 -22.32 -34.53 6.47
C GLY A 43 -22.58 -33.18 7.13
N ALA A 44 -23.68 -33.02 7.88
CA ALA A 44 -24.09 -31.74 8.47
C ALA A 44 -23.08 -31.22 9.49
N PHE A 45 -22.41 -32.11 10.25
CA PHE A 45 -21.38 -31.71 11.20
C PHE A 45 -20.16 -31.12 10.48
N GLY A 46 -19.63 -31.80 9.46
CA GLY A 46 -18.51 -31.29 8.66
C GLY A 46 -18.86 -30.00 7.92
N ALA A 47 -20.08 -29.90 7.39
CA ALA A 47 -20.57 -28.68 6.76
C ALA A 47 -20.69 -27.51 7.73
N SER A 48 -21.09 -27.74 8.99
CA SER A 48 -21.16 -26.70 10.01
C SER A 48 -19.79 -26.11 10.34
N ILE A 49 -18.74 -26.94 10.37
CA ILE A 49 -17.35 -26.51 10.57
C ILE A 49 -16.89 -25.66 9.38
N LEU A 50 -17.16 -26.11 8.15
CA LEU A 50 -16.80 -25.37 6.94
C LEU A 50 -17.54 -24.03 6.85
N LEU A 51 -18.82 -23.99 7.23
CA LEU A 51 -19.59 -22.76 7.31
C LEU A 51 -19.00 -21.79 8.34
N ALA A 52 -18.67 -22.27 9.54
CA ALA A 52 -18.03 -21.45 10.56
C ALA A 52 -16.68 -20.88 10.07
N LEU A 53 -15.88 -21.70 9.38
CA LEU A 53 -14.61 -21.28 8.79
C LEU A 53 -14.82 -20.24 7.67
N ALA A 54 -15.80 -20.43 6.80
CA ALA A 54 -16.13 -19.48 5.74
C ALA A 54 -16.58 -18.13 6.33
N VAL A 55 -17.48 -18.15 7.32
CA VAL A 55 -17.92 -16.94 8.03
C VAL A 55 -16.74 -16.23 8.70
N PHE A 56 -15.87 -16.98 9.38
CA PHE A 56 -14.65 -16.44 9.98
C PHE A 56 -13.76 -15.75 8.94
N LEU A 57 -13.50 -16.39 7.81
CA LEU A 57 -12.68 -15.82 6.74
C LEU A 57 -13.31 -14.56 6.13
N VAL A 58 -14.63 -14.54 5.93
CA VAL A 58 -15.34 -13.35 5.44
C VAL A 58 -15.23 -12.21 6.44
N LEU A 59 -15.54 -12.44 7.71
CA LEU A 59 -15.44 -11.42 8.75
C LEU A 59 -14.01 -10.91 8.93
N PHE A 60 -13.03 -11.82 8.90
CA PHE A 60 -11.61 -11.49 8.98
C PHE A 60 -11.17 -10.64 7.79
N ALA A 61 -11.59 -10.99 6.58
CA ALA A 61 -11.31 -10.21 5.38
C ALA A 61 -11.95 -8.81 5.45
N VAL A 62 -13.21 -8.72 5.87
CA VAL A 62 -13.91 -7.44 6.06
C VAL A 62 -13.16 -6.57 7.07
N LEU A 63 -12.84 -7.11 8.25
CA LEU A 63 -12.16 -6.38 9.32
C LEU A 63 -10.75 -5.91 8.94
N LEU A 64 -10.00 -6.70 8.17
CA LEU A 64 -8.65 -6.33 7.76
C LEU A 64 -8.62 -5.36 6.57
N PHE A 65 -9.41 -5.65 5.54
CA PHE A 65 -9.28 -4.96 4.26
C PHE A 65 -10.18 -3.74 4.14
N VAL A 66 -11.39 -3.75 4.71
CA VAL A 66 -12.29 -2.58 4.61
C VAL A 66 -11.68 -1.33 5.25
N PRO A 67 -11.16 -1.34 6.49
CA PRO A 67 -10.53 -0.15 7.06
C PRO A 67 -9.30 0.30 6.27
N ARG A 68 -8.57 -0.64 5.67
CA ARG A 68 -7.39 -0.35 4.86
C ARG A 68 -7.75 0.30 3.53
N ILE A 69 -8.81 -0.18 2.87
CA ILE A 69 -9.34 0.38 1.62
C ILE A 69 -9.94 1.77 1.88
N VAL A 70 -10.72 1.92 2.95
CA VAL A 70 -11.32 3.22 3.31
C VAL A 70 -10.23 4.26 3.63
N ARG A 71 -9.17 3.88 4.34
CA ARG A 71 -8.11 4.82 4.75
C ARG A 71 -7.07 5.12 3.66
N ARG A 72 -6.75 4.16 2.78
CA ARG A 72 -5.67 4.29 1.79
C ARG A 72 -6.17 4.46 0.36
N GLY A 73 -7.46 4.26 0.13
CA GLY A 73 -8.02 4.15 -1.21
C GLY A 73 -7.89 2.74 -1.78
N ALA A 74 -8.61 2.49 -2.87
CA ALA A 74 -8.61 1.23 -3.61
C ALA A 74 -7.24 0.90 -4.22
N GLN A 75 -6.45 1.93 -4.50
CA GLN A 75 -5.20 1.84 -5.22
C GLN A 75 -4.10 2.58 -4.48
N THR A 76 -2.95 1.92 -4.36
CA THR A 76 -1.77 2.51 -3.74
C THR A 76 -0.54 2.20 -4.59
N TYR A 77 0.31 3.20 -4.79
CA TYR A 77 1.56 3.05 -5.50
C TYR A 77 2.71 3.15 -4.50
N ARG A 78 3.70 2.28 -4.62
CA ARG A 78 4.85 2.22 -3.73
C ARG A 78 6.15 2.44 -4.49
N LEU A 79 7.03 3.30 -3.99
CA LEU A 79 8.37 3.55 -4.51
C LEU A 79 9.37 3.46 -3.37
N VAL A 80 10.52 2.83 -3.60
CA VAL A 80 11.63 2.83 -2.63
C VAL A 80 12.66 3.85 -3.08
N ALA A 81 12.90 4.87 -2.26
CA ALA A 81 13.97 5.85 -2.46
C ALA A 81 15.18 5.46 -1.59
N GLU A 82 16.36 5.38 -2.19
CA GLU A 82 17.64 5.13 -1.49
C GLU A 82 18.20 6.40 -0.83
N ARG A 83 17.33 7.12 -0.11
CA ARG A 83 17.63 8.38 0.57
C ARG A 83 16.96 8.42 1.96
N PRO A 84 17.52 9.18 2.91
CA PRO A 84 16.92 9.37 4.22
C PRO A 84 15.57 10.09 4.14
N PRO A 85 14.67 9.86 5.12
CA PRO A 85 13.30 10.34 5.07
C PRO A 85 13.17 11.86 5.11
N GLU A 86 14.14 12.57 5.71
CA GLU A 86 14.20 14.03 5.71
C GLU A 86 14.45 14.58 4.30
N GLU A 87 15.41 14.00 3.59
CA GLU A 87 15.75 14.41 2.23
C GLU A 87 14.60 14.08 1.26
N VAL A 88 13.99 12.91 1.40
CA VAL A 88 12.83 12.51 0.61
C VAL A 88 11.63 13.42 0.88
N GLU A 89 11.37 13.79 2.12
CA GLU A 89 10.32 14.74 2.47
C GLU A 89 10.55 16.09 1.79
N GLU A 90 11.75 16.65 1.92
CA GLU A 90 12.08 17.94 1.31
C GLU A 90 11.92 17.89 -0.21
N MET A 91 12.43 16.84 -0.86
CA MET A 91 12.30 16.67 -2.31
C MET A 91 10.84 16.55 -2.75
N VAL A 92 10.02 15.76 -2.04
CA VAL A 92 8.58 15.61 -2.34
C VAL A 92 7.83 16.91 -2.09
N ARG A 93 8.11 17.62 -1.01
CA ARG A 93 7.49 18.90 -0.71
C ARG A 93 7.83 19.93 -1.78
N THR A 94 9.12 20.15 -2.04
CA THR A 94 9.60 21.16 -2.98
C THR A 94 9.02 20.94 -4.37
N VAL A 95 9.02 19.70 -4.86
CA VAL A 95 8.53 19.42 -6.22
C VAL A 95 7.02 19.68 -6.35
N ILE A 96 6.25 19.44 -5.30
CA ILE A 96 4.80 19.70 -5.27
C ILE A 96 4.52 21.20 -5.14
N GLU A 97 5.29 21.91 -4.31
CA GLU A 97 5.20 23.36 -4.14
C GLU A 97 5.60 24.13 -5.40
N GLU A 98 6.61 23.65 -6.15
CA GLU A 98 7.01 24.20 -7.46
C GLU A 98 5.87 24.14 -8.49
N ARG A 99 4.92 23.22 -8.32
CA ARG A 99 3.69 23.14 -9.12
C ARG A 99 2.57 24.07 -8.65
N GLY A 100 2.80 24.87 -7.63
CA GLY A 100 1.85 25.82 -7.08
C GLY A 100 0.87 25.22 -6.07
N TYR A 101 1.07 23.98 -5.64
CA TYR A 101 0.25 23.38 -4.60
C TYR A 101 0.77 23.74 -3.21
N ARG A 102 -0.13 23.83 -2.23
CA ARG A 102 0.24 23.90 -0.82
C ARG A 102 0.40 22.50 -0.25
N VAL A 103 1.44 22.31 0.54
CA VAL A 103 1.78 21.01 1.13
C VAL A 103 1.62 21.07 2.64
N LEU A 104 0.98 20.03 3.20
CA LEU A 104 0.83 19.83 4.63
C LEU A 104 1.60 18.56 5.03
N VAL A 105 2.54 18.68 5.97
CA VAL A 105 3.32 17.53 6.46
C VAL A 105 2.90 17.22 7.89
N GLU A 106 2.45 15.99 8.12
CA GLU A 106 2.12 15.46 9.44
C GLU A 106 3.13 14.37 9.84
N ALA A 107 3.67 14.44 11.06
CA ALA A 107 4.54 13.41 11.61
C ALA A 107 3.74 12.48 12.53
N VAL A 108 3.65 11.21 12.16
CA VAL A 108 2.98 10.17 12.94
C VAL A 108 4.04 9.37 13.73
N PRO A 109 3.91 9.29 15.07
CA PRO A 109 4.81 8.49 15.88
C PRO A 109 4.84 7.03 15.44
N SER A 110 6.04 6.46 15.33
CA SER A 110 6.25 5.05 14.99
C SER A 110 6.99 4.32 16.10
N ARG A 111 6.69 3.03 16.26
CA ARG A 111 7.39 2.14 17.21
C ARG A 111 8.88 1.97 16.89
N SER A 112 9.29 2.25 15.64
CA SER A 112 10.70 2.19 15.23
C SER A 112 11.56 3.34 15.78
N GLY A 113 10.95 4.36 16.40
CA GLY A 113 11.66 5.58 16.83
C GLY A 113 11.91 6.57 15.70
N HIS A 114 11.60 6.20 14.45
CA HIS A 114 11.61 7.11 13.29
C HIS A 114 10.18 7.36 12.84
N PRO A 115 9.66 8.59 12.97
CA PRO A 115 8.27 8.89 12.65
C PRO A 115 7.96 8.64 11.17
N THR A 116 6.74 8.17 10.90
CA THR A 116 6.20 8.13 9.54
C THR A 116 5.70 9.53 9.19
N LYS A 117 6.12 10.07 8.05
CA LYS A 117 5.68 11.40 7.62
C LYS A 117 4.60 11.27 6.56
N ILE A 118 3.53 12.04 6.67
CA ILE A 118 2.42 12.06 5.72
C ILE A 118 2.43 13.44 5.06
N VAL A 119 2.73 13.47 3.77
CA VAL A 119 2.71 14.66 2.94
C VAL A 119 1.38 14.70 2.20
N SER A 120 0.52 15.63 2.58
CA SER A 120 -0.80 15.85 1.97
C SER A 120 -0.76 17.08 1.07
N VAL A 121 -1.45 17.01 -0.06
CA VAL A 121 -1.55 18.12 -1.01
C VAL A 121 -2.88 18.81 -0.82
N ASP A 122 -2.87 20.11 -0.57
CA ASP A 122 -4.10 20.89 -0.35
C ASP A 122 -5.01 20.83 -1.60
N GLY A 123 -6.31 20.65 -1.37
CA GLY A 123 -7.30 20.50 -2.44
C GLY A 123 -7.24 19.18 -3.23
N GLN A 124 -6.36 18.23 -2.88
CA GLN A 124 -6.26 16.92 -3.55
C GLN A 124 -6.44 15.77 -2.56
N PRO A 125 -7.12 14.67 -2.95
CA PRO A 125 -7.27 13.50 -2.08
C PRO A 125 -5.96 12.70 -1.91
N VAL A 126 -4.97 12.96 -2.77
CA VAL A 126 -3.68 12.25 -2.82
C VAL A 126 -2.80 12.62 -1.63
N ARG A 127 -2.17 11.60 -1.03
CA ARG A 127 -1.18 11.76 0.04
C ARG A 127 0.02 10.86 -0.20
N PHE A 128 1.20 11.30 0.22
CA PHE A 128 2.43 10.52 0.21
C PHE A 128 2.82 10.16 1.63
N VAL A 129 2.88 8.86 1.93
CA VAL A 129 3.30 8.33 3.23
C VAL A 129 4.75 7.90 3.12
N LEU A 130 5.62 8.60 3.83
CA LEU A 130 7.06 8.38 3.86
C LEU A 130 7.39 7.54 5.10
N THR A 131 7.71 6.27 4.87
CA THR A 131 8.04 5.32 5.92
C THR A 131 9.52 4.95 5.85
N PRO A 132 10.32 5.25 6.88
CA PRO A 132 11.72 4.87 6.88
C PRO A 132 11.89 3.34 6.85
N ILE A 133 12.75 2.84 5.97
CA ILE A 133 13.03 1.40 5.85
C ILE A 133 14.12 1.03 6.86
N VAL A 134 13.70 0.49 7.99
CA VAL A 134 14.62 0.04 9.04
C VAL A 134 15.07 -1.41 8.75
N ARG A 135 16.09 -1.60 7.89
CA ARG A 135 16.68 -2.91 7.60
C ARG A 135 17.62 -3.36 8.73
N ARG A 136 17.15 -4.09 9.75
CA ARG A 136 17.99 -4.60 10.87
C ARG A 136 19.07 -3.58 11.35
N LEU A 137 18.76 -2.29 11.31
CA LEU A 137 19.68 -1.25 11.73
C LEU A 137 19.68 -1.23 13.26
N ARG A 138 20.84 -1.04 13.86
CA ARG A 138 20.91 -0.65 15.28
C ARG A 138 20.03 0.60 15.43
N ARG A 139 19.28 0.68 16.54
CA ARG A 139 18.26 1.70 16.89
C ARG A 139 18.69 3.18 16.79
N LYS A 140 19.91 3.48 16.34
CA LYS A 140 20.55 4.81 16.28
C LYS A 140 21.11 5.18 14.90
N GLU A 141 21.12 4.31 13.90
CA GLU A 141 21.57 4.69 12.56
C GLU A 141 20.44 5.34 11.76
N PRO A 142 20.71 6.47 11.07
CA PRO A 142 19.73 7.07 10.21
C PRO A 142 19.35 6.08 9.10
N PRO A 143 18.05 5.91 8.81
CA PRO A 143 17.61 5.00 7.76
C PRO A 143 18.11 5.50 6.41
N GLY A 144 18.93 4.70 5.73
CA GLY A 144 19.48 5.03 4.42
C GLY A 144 18.50 4.88 3.25
N ALA A 145 17.25 4.45 3.53
CA ALA A 145 16.22 4.30 2.52
C ALA A 145 14.82 4.59 3.08
N THR A 146 13.95 5.10 2.22
CA THR A 146 12.59 5.51 2.54
C THR A 146 11.60 4.85 1.59
N ASP A 147 10.55 4.27 2.15
CA ASP A 147 9.40 3.74 1.42
C ASP A 147 8.38 4.85 1.23
N VAL A 148 8.13 5.19 -0.02
CA VAL A 148 7.20 6.25 -0.43
C VAL A 148 5.93 5.58 -0.94
N LEU A 149 4.83 5.75 -0.21
CA LEU A 149 3.53 5.19 -0.59
C LEU A 149 2.57 6.33 -0.98
N GLN A 150 2.14 6.34 -2.23
CA GLN A 150 1.04 7.19 -2.69
C GLN A 150 -0.30 6.53 -2.35
N ILE A 151 -1.15 7.25 -1.63
CA ILE A 151 -2.50 6.82 -1.21
C ILE A 151 -3.54 7.86 -1.63
N GLY A 152 -4.83 7.49 -1.56
CA GLY A 152 -5.93 8.39 -1.91
C GLY A 152 -6.22 8.47 -3.41
N VAL A 153 -5.71 7.50 -4.18
CA VAL A 153 -5.95 7.40 -5.63
C VAL A 153 -7.33 6.78 -5.87
N THR A 154 -8.17 7.50 -6.61
CA THR A 154 -9.57 7.11 -6.88
C THR A 154 -9.69 6.11 -8.03
N GLY A 155 -8.74 6.10 -8.97
CA GLY A 155 -8.66 5.17 -10.08
C GLY A 155 -7.30 5.22 -10.79
N GLU A 156 -7.00 4.19 -11.60
CA GLU A 156 -5.69 4.06 -12.28
C GLU A 156 -5.44 5.17 -13.30
N SER A 157 -6.53 5.76 -13.81
CA SER A 157 -6.55 6.86 -14.77
C SER A 157 -6.68 8.25 -14.14
N ASP A 158 -6.54 8.40 -12.82
CA ASP A 158 -6.58 9.71 -12.17
C ASP A 158 -5.37 10.55 -12.64
N PRO A 159 -5.58 11.55 -13.52
CA PRO A 159 -4.49 12.23 -14.20
C PRO A 159 -3.70 13.10 -13.21
N ALA A 160 -4.37 13.72 -12.23
CA ALA A 160 -3.71 14.53 -11.22
C ALA A 160 -2.83 13.68 -10.30
N ALA A 161 -3.31 12.49 -9.90
CA ALA A 161 -2.51 11.56 -9.10
C ALA A 161 -1.32 11.00 -9.89
N LYS A 162 -1.50 10.73 -11.19
CA LYS A 162 -0.41 10.29 -12.07
C LYS A 162 0.64 11.38 -12.28
N ASP A 163 0.23 12.61 -12.55
CA ASP A 163 1.14 13.73 -12.77
C ASP A 163 2.01 13.99 -11.53
N LEU A 164 1.41 13.99 -10.33
CA LEU A 164 2.15 14.11 -9.07
C LEU A 164 3.11 12.95 -8.85
N ARG A 165 2.72 11.74 -9.24
CA ARG A 165 3.57 10.54 -9.13
C ARG A 165 4.78 10.64 -10.04
N ASP A 166 4.58 11.00 -11.31
CA ASP A 166 5.64 11.11 -12.30
C ASP A 166 6.64 12.21 -11.89
N LEU A 167 6.14 13.31 -11.35
CA LEU A 167 6.91 14.43 -10.85
C LEU A 167 7.71 14.10 -9.58
N VAL A 168 7.13 13.35 -8.63
CA VAL A 168 7.89 12.81 -7.49
C VAL A 168 8.97 11.84 -7.95
N THR A 169 8.69 11.03 -8.98
CA THR A 169 9.67 10.08 -9.55
C THR A 169 10.87 10.80 -10.15
N SER A 170 10.63 11.84 -10.96
CA SER A 170 11.70 12.58 -11.64
C SER A 170 12.65 13.26 -10.66
N ARG A 171 12.20 13.51 -9.43
CA ARG A 171 13.04 14.08 -8.38
C ARG A 171 13.75 13.01 -7.56
N LEU A 172 13.05 11.96 -7.15
CA LEU A 172 13.58 10.93 -6.24
C LEU A 172 14.50 9.90 -6.92
N VAL A 173 14.31 9.65 -8.22
CA VAL A 173 15.10 8.70 -8.98
C VAL A 173 16.11 9.49 -9.83
N PRO A 174 17.41 9.40 -9.57
CA PRO A 174 18.39 10.03 -10.45
C PRO A 174 18.24 9.45 -11.86
N PRO A 175 18.39 10.27 -12.92
CA PRO A 175 18.41 9.75 -14.28
C PRO A 175 19.54 8.71 -14.40
N PRO A 176 19.36 7.63 -15.19
CA PRO A 176 20.42 6.65 -15.37
C PRO A 176 21.69 7.36 -15.86
N GLU A 177 22.79 7.20 -15.12
CA GLU A 177 24.11 7.69 -15.55
C GLU A 177 24.46 7.03 -16.89
N GLY A 178 24.34 7.79 -17.98
CA GLY A 178 24.64 7.29 -19.33
C GLY A 178 23.79 7.91 -20.44
N SER A 179 23.99 9.20 -20.71
CA SER A 179 23.81 9.80 -22.05
C SER A 179 24.44 11.18 -22.06
N GLY A 180 25.76 11.21 -22.28
CA GLY A 180 26.59 12.40 -22.43
C GLY A 180 28.03 11.99 -22.69
#